data_AF-A0A535B4N0-F1
#
_entry.id   AF-A0A535B4N0-F1
#
_cell.length_a   1.000
_cell.length_b   1.000
_cell.length_c   1.000
_cell.angle_alpha   90.00
_cell.angle_beta   90.00
_cell.angle_gamma   90.00
#
_symmetry.space_group_name_H-M   'P 1'
#
loop_
_entity.id
_entity.type
_entity.pdbx_description
1 polymer ?
#
loop_
_entity_poly.entity_id
_entity_poly.type
_entity_poly.pdbx_seq_one_letter_code
_entity_poly.pdbx_strand_id
1 'polypeptide(L)'
;MAGADKLFTEVAGRPLLAHAIAPFQECASIERIVLVMAPLNLKRGRELVERYGFTKAATLVKGGERRQDSVRLGLEALGEREYVAVHDGAAVPIADTVKEVGPEGVVLRTLDRSHLSAVQTPQVFRYELLMRAHREVTEDVTDDAAMVEALGERVRLFEGSRANVKVTTVADLELAAALLIARVEVA
;
A
#
# COMPACT_ATOMS: atom_id res chain seq x y z
N MET A 1 -5.81 18.84 -4.76
CA MET A 1 -6.44 18.74 -3.42
C MET A 1 -5.37 18.41 -2.40
N ALA A 2 -4.67 19.42 -1.91
CA ALA A 2 -3.78 19.28 -0.77
C ALA A 2 -4.65 19.35 0.51
N GLY A 3 -4.63 18.30 1.34
CA GLY A 3 -5.10 18.40 2.73
C GLY A 3 -6.46 17.77 3.09
N ALA A 4 -7.21 17.14 2.18
CA ALA A 4 -8.31 16.28 2.60
C ALA A 4 -7.75 14.90 2.99
N ASP A 5 -7.96 14.49 4.24
CA ASP A 5 -7.47 13.22 4.76
C ASP A 5 -8.27 12.05 4.22
N LYS A 6 -7.88 11.63 3.01
CA LYS A 6 -8.52 10.57 2.22
C LYS A 6 -8.76 9.27 2.98
N LEU A 7 -7.95 8.96 3.99
CA LEU A 7 -8.06 7.72 4.76
C LEU A 7 -9.45 7.58 5.40
N PHE A 8 -10.05 8.70 5.79
CA PHE A 8 -11.34 8.73 6.48
C PHE A 8 -12.49 9.25 5.61
N THR A 9 -12.25 9.51 4.33
CA THR A 9 -13.32 9.83 3.38
C THR A 9 -14.23 8.62 3.22
N GLU A 10 -15.53 8.84 3.35
CA GLU A 10 -16.53 7.79 3.14
C GLU A 10 -16.71 7.49 1.65
N VAL A 11 -16.66 6.21 1.33
CA VAL A 11 -16.87 5.66 -0.02
C VAL A 11 -17.77 4.45 0.14
N ALA A 12 -18.88 4.39 -0.59
CA ALA A 12 -19.87 3.31 -0.46
C ALA A 12 -20.28 3.01 1.00
N GLY A 13 -20.48 4.07 1.80
CA GLY A 13 -20.96 3.96 3.19
C GLY A 13 -19.92 3.55 4.24
N ARG A 14 -18.63 3.45 3.90
CA ARG A 14 -17.55 3.22 4.89
C ARG A 14 -16.31 4.06 4.58
N PRO A 15 -15.50 4.44 5.59
CA PRO A 15 -14.23 5.10 5.36
C PRO A 15 -13.28 4.25 4.50
N LEU A 16 -12.50 4.87 3.63
CA LEU A 16 -11.52 4.16 2.79
C LEU A 16 -10.57 3.25 3.57
N LEU A 17 -10.08 3.71 4.73
CA LEU A 17 -9.21 2.89 5.58
C LEU A 17 -9.92 1.62 6.07
N ALA A 18 -11.23 1.66 6.33
CA ALA A 18 -11.99 0.48 6.74
C ALA A 18 -12.10 -0.54 5.58
N HIS A 19 -12.30 -0.08 4.34
CA HIS A 19 -12.26 -0.95 3.15
C HIS A 19 -10.89 -1.59 2.96
N ALA A 20 -9.82 -0.89 3.28
CA ALA A 20 -8.46 -1.43 3.19
C ALA A 20 -8.17 -2.48 4.28
N ILE A 21 -8.66 -2.29 5.51
CA ILE A 21 -8.40 -3.22 6.63
C ILE A 21 -9.24 -4.49 6.54
N ALA A 22 -10.51 -4.39 6.13
CA ALA A 22 -11.47 -5.49 6.22
C ALA A 22 -11.01 -6.81 5.55
N PRO A 23 -10.43 -6.83 4.34
CA PRO A 23 -9.94 -8.07 3.74
C PRO A 23 -8.84 -8.74 4.55
N PHE A 24 -7.95 -7.97 5.18
CA PHE A 24 -6.87 -8.51 6.03
C PHE A 24 -7.39 -8.97 7.39
N GLN A 25 -8.43 -8.31 7.93
CA GLN A 25 -9.12 -8.77 9.12
C GLN A 25 -9.70 -10.17 8.91
N GLU A 26 -10.31 -10.43 7.75
CA GLU A 26 -10.96 -11.70 7.39
C GLU A 26 -9.96 -12.77 6.92
N CYS A 27 -8.78 -12.38 6.45
CA CYS A 27 -7.76 -13.31 5.96
C CYS A 27 -7.14 -14.15 7.09
N ALA A 28 -7.34 -15.47 7.06
CA ALA A 28 -6.82 -16.40 8.07
C ALA A 28 -5.29 -16.38 8.20
N SER A 29 -4.57 -16.15 7.10
CA SER A 29 -3.09 -16.07 7.09
C SER A 29 -2.53 -14.77 7.67
N ILE A 30 -3.38 -13.77 7.94
CA ILE A 30 -2.98 -12.54 8.62
C ILE A 30 -3.34 -12.65 10.09
N GLU A 31 -2.34 -12.59 10.96
CA GLU A 31 -2.52 -12.68 12.41
C GLU A 31 -2.65 -11.31 13.07
N ARG A 32 -1.88 -10.32 12.58
CA ARG A 32 -1.77 -8.98 13.18
C ARG A 32 -1.60 -7.93 12.09
N ILE A 33 -2.17 -6.76 12.34
CA ILE A 33 -2.10 -5.57 11.51
C ILE A 33 -1.59 -4.42 12.39
N VAL A 34 -0.56 -3.72 11.93
CA VAL A 34 -0.10 -2.47 12.55
C VAL A 34 -0.47 -1.31 11.64
N LEU A 35 -1.23 -0.35 12.15
CA LEU A 35 -1.56 0.86 11.41
C LEU A 35 -0.56 1.96 11.74
N VAL A 36 0.24 2.35 10.76
CA VAL A 36 1.17 3.47 10.89
C VAL A 36 0.52 4.71 10.28
N MET A 37 0.41 5.79 11.06
CA MET A 37 -0.25 7.01 10.60
C MET A 37 0.31 8.27 11.25
N ALA A 38 -0.01 9.42 10.66
CA ALA A 38 0.36 10.72 11.20
C ALA A 38 -0.23 10.92 12.62
N PRO A 39 0.46 11.64 13.54
CA PRO A 39 0.00 11.86 14.91
C PRO A 39 -1.44 12.36 15.02
N LEU A 40 -1.82 13.29 14.13
CA LEU A 40 -3.17 13.89 14.10
C LEU A 40 -4.28 12.85 13.82
N ASN A 41 -3.93 11.72 13.21
CA ASN A 41 -4.85 10.66 12.83
C ASN A 41 -4.95 9.52 13.83
N LEU A 42 -4.04 9.41 14.79
CA LEU A 42 -4.01 8.28 15.75
C LEU A 42 -5.32 8.14 16.53
N LYS A 43 -5.95 9.25 16.92
CA LYS A 43 -7.24 9.23 17.62
C LYS A 43 -8.35 8.68 16.72
N ARG A 44 -8.50 9.24 15.51
CA ARG A 44 -9.52 8.82 14.53
C ARG A 44 -9.31 7.38 14.07
N GLY A 45 -8.05 6.95 13.93
CA GLY A 45 -7.69 5.57 13.62
C GLY A 45 -8.15 4.59 14.70
N ARG A 46 -7.93 4.92 15.98
CA ARG A 46 -8.43 4.12 17.11
C ARG A 46 -9.95 4.02 17.12
N GLU A 47 -10.63 5.15 16.99
CA GLU A 47 -12.11 5.19 16.93
C GLU A 47 -12.67 4.36 15.77
N LEU A 48 -11.99 4.35 14.62
CA LEU A 48 -12.37 3.53 13.47
C LEU A 48 -12.18 2.03 13.77
N VAL A 49 -11.03 1.64 14.32
CA VAL A 49 -10.74 0.24 14.68
C VAL A 49 -11.79 -0.29 15.68
N GLU A 50 -12.13 0.51 16.70
CA GLU A 50 -13.15 0.17 17.69
C GLU A 50 -14.54 0.08 17.06
N ARG A 51 -14.95 1.08 16.26
CA ARG A 51 -16.26 1.11 15.59
C ARG A 51 -16.51 -0.11 14.71
N TYR A 52 -15.50 -0.57 13.98
CA TYR A 52 -15.60 -1.70 13.05
C TYR A 52 -15.18 -3.04 13.67
N GLY A 53 -14.75 -3.06 14.94
CA GLY A 53 -14.36 -4.30 15.63
C GLY A 53 -13.13 -5.00 15.02
N PHE A 54 -12.18 -4.25 14.45
CA PHE A 54 -10.99 -4.81 13.81
C PHE A 54 -9.98 -5.34 14.84
N THR A 55 -10.17 -6.59 15.28
CA THR A 55 -9.37 -7.20 16.33
C THR A 55 -7.89 -7.41 15.96
N LYS A 56 -7.57 -7.60 14.67
CA LYS A 56 -6.18 -7.77 14.23
C LYS A 56 -5.44 -6.43 14.13
N ALA A 57 -6.14 -5.30 14.03
CA ALA A 57 -5.59 -3.95 13.88
C ALA A 57 -5.48 -3.17 15.20
N ALA A 58 -5.21 -3.87 16.31
CA ALA A 58 -5.18 -3.28 17.64
C ALA A 58 -3.96 -2.36 17.91
N THR A 59 -2.95 -2.39 17.05
CA THR A 59 -1.70 -1.63 17.24
C THR A 59 -1.63 -0.47 16.26
N LEU A 60 -1.53 0.75 16.80
CA LEU A 60 -1.35 1.98 16.03
C LEU A 60 -0.03 2.64 16.41
N VAL A 61 0.74 3.05 15.40
CA VAL A 61 2.08 3.61 15.55
C VAL A 61 2.14 4.96 14.86
N LYS A 62 2.87 5.90 15.47
CA LYS A 62 3.19 7.19 14.85
C LYS A 62 4.14 6.96 13.68
N GLY A 63 3.80 7.49 12.51
CA GLY A 63 4.70 7.51 11.35
C GLY A 63 5.95 8.36 11.55
N GLY A 64 7.01 7.99 10.82
CA GLY A 64 8.26 8.74 10.74
C GLY A 64 8.19 9.89 9.72
N GLU A 65 9.34 10.51 9.43
CA GLU A 65 9.44 11.63 8.49
C GLU A 65 9.25 11.17 7.04
N ARG A 66 9.89 10.06 6.66
CA ARG A 66 9.73 9.43 5.34
C ARG A 66 8.79 8.23 5.40
N ARG A 67 8.38 7.78 4.21
CA ARG A 67 7.61 6.54 4.06
C ARG A 67 8.37 5.34 4.64
N GLN A 68 9.66 5.20 4.30
CA GLN A 68 10.50 4.09 4.78
C GLN A 68 10.70 4.09 6.30
N ASP A 69 10.77 5.27 6.93
CA ASP A 69 10.85 5.38 8.40
C ASP A 69 9.55 4.90 9.05
N SER A 70 8.40 5.25 8.46
CA SER A 70 7.09 4.80 8.91
C SER A 70 6.95 3.28 8.81
N VAL A 71 7.39 2.67 7.70
CA VAL A 71 7.37 1.21 7.55
C VAL A 71 8.25 0.54 8.60
N ARG A 72 9.50 0.99 8.78
CA ARG A 72 10.41 0.46 9.81
C ARG A 72 9.80 0.48 11.21
N LEU A 73 9.18 1.59 11.61
CA LEU A 73 8.48 1.71 12.90
C LEU A 73 7.31 0.72 13.03
N GLY A 74 6.59 0.47 11.93
CA GLY A 74 5.56 -0.56 11.86
C GLY A 74 6.12 -1.98 12.05
N LEU A 75 7.24 -2.29 11.40
CA LEU A 75 7.94 -3.58 11.54
C LEU A 75 8.47 -3.80 12.96
N GLU A 76 9.03 -2.76 13.59
CA GLU A 76 9.48 -2.82 14.98
C GLU A 76 8.31 -3.11 15.92
N ALA A 77 7.15 -2.48 15.71
CA ALA A 77 5.96 -2.70 16.52
C ALA A 77 5.28 -4.06 16.29
N LEU A 78 5.41 -4.64 15.10
CA LEU A 78 4.96 -6.02 14.83
C LEU A 78 5.75 -7.05 15.65
N GLY A 79 7.01 -6.74 15.94
CA GLY A 79 8.01 -7.70 16.41
C GLY A 79 8.38 -8.70 15.31
N GLU A 80 9.32 -9.59 15.62
CA GLU A 80 9.81 -10.60 14.68
C GLU A 80 8.69 -11.55 14.22
N ARG A 81 8.66 -11.84 12.92
CA ARG A 81 7.70 -12.72 12.23
C ARG A 81 8.41 -13.51 11.15
N GLU A 82 7.81 -14.56 10.62
CA GLU A 82 8.35 -15.22 9.44
C GLU A 82 8.17 -14.33 8.19
N TYR A 83 6.95 -13.83 8.00
CA TYR A 83 6.56 -12.98 6.88
C TYR A 83 5.87 -11.71 7.34
N VAL A 84 6.03 -10.65 6.54
CA VAL A 84 5.33 -9.39 6.72
C VAL A 84 4.81 -8.88 5.39
N ALA A 85 3.65 -8.23 5.43
CA ALA A 85 3.03 -7.66 4.25
C ALA A 85 3.02 -6.14 4.28
N VAL A 86 3.83 -5.51 3.41
CA VAL A 86 3.94 -4.04 3.27
C VAL A 86 4.26 -3.69 1.84
N HIS A 87 3.38 -2.97 1.13
CA HIS A 87 3.52 -2.45 -0.25
C HIS A 87 3.50 -3.40 -1.45
N ASP A 88 4.38 -3.39 -2.44
CA ASP A 88 4.29 -3.93 -3.83
C ASP A 88 4.59 -5.43 -4.16
N GLY A 89 3.59 -6.31 -4.20
CA GLY A 89 3.75 -7.69 -4.71
C GLY A 89 2.75 -8.06 -5.79
N ALA A 90 1.53 -7.53 -5.68
CA ALA A 90 0.55 -7.58 -6.75
C ALA A 90 0.95 -6.62 -7.87
N ALA A 91 0.81 -7.03 -9.12
CA ALA A 91 1.01 -6.11 -10.24
C ALA A 91 0.06 -6.43 -11.39
N VAL A 92 -0.29 -5.41 -12.17
CA VAL A 92 -1.08 -5.56 -13.38
C VAL A 92 -0.28 -5.07 -14.58
N PRO A 93 -0.30 -5.77 -15.73
CA PRO A 93 0.33 -5.27 -16.95
C PRO A 93 -0.21 -3.88 -17.31
N ILE A 94 0.67 -2.98 -17.72
CA ILE A 94 0.25 -1.62 -18.09
C ILE A 94 -0.61 -1.68 -19.36
N ALA A 95 -1.81 -1.08 -19.28
CA ALA A 95 -2.71 -0.97 -20.42
C ALA A 95 -2.22 0.09 -21.42
N ASP A 96 -1.75 1.20 -20.88
CA ASP A 96 -1.37 2.39 -21.62
C ASP A 96 -0.04 2.21 -22.35
N THR A 97 0.15 3.02 -23.40
CA THR A 97 1.46 3.13 -24.04
C THR A 97 2.32 4.08 -23.22
N VAL A 98 3.44 3.59 -22.70
CA VAL A 98 4.36 4.40 -21.88
C VAL A 98 5.44 5.01 -22.77
N LYS A 99 5.67 6.33 -22.63
CA LYS A 99 6.74 7.07 -23.28
C LYS A 99 7.76 7.50 -22.24
N GLU A 100 9.04 7.33 -22.55
CA GLU A 100 10.10 8.05 -21.86
C GLU A 100 10.20 9.44 -22.48
N VAL A 101 10.10 10.48 -21.65
CA VAL A 101 10.06 11.87 -22.09
C VAL A 101 11.23 12.65 -21.50
N GLY A 102 11.86 13.47 -22.32
CA GLY A 102 12.94 14.35 -21.94
C GLY A 102 12.44 15.75 -21.57
N PRO A 103 13.36 16.73 -21.49
CA PRO A 103 13.01 18.13 -21.31
C PRO A 103 11.97 18.61 -22.33
N GLU A 104 11.10 19.54 -21.91
CA GLU A 104 10.05 20.14 -22.76
C GLU A 104 9.02 19.13 -23.33
N GLY A 105 8.95 17.92 -22.77
CA GLY A 105 7.98 16.90 -23.19
C GLY A 105 8.35 16.17 -24.49
N VAL A 106 9.60 16.31 -24.95
CA VAL A 106 10.08 15.59 -26.13
C VAL A 106 10.10 14.09 -25.85
N VAL A 107 9.45 13.31 -26.71
CA VAL A 107 9.46 11.84 -26.60
C VAL A 107 10.86 11.32 -26.94
N LEU A 108 11.53 10.68 -25.99
CA LEU A 108 12.83 10.04 -26.18
C LEU A 108 12.67 8.64 -26.78
N ARG A 109 11.74 7.85 -26.22
CA ARG A 109 11.38 6.53 -26.76
C ARG A 109 10.01 6.06 -26.27
N THR A 110 9.50 5.05 -26.95
CA THR A 110 8.34 4.28 -26.49
C THR A 110 8.85 3.03 -25.79
N LEU A 111 8.40 2.76 -24.57
CA LEU A 111 8.78 1.56 -23.86
C LEU A 111 7.96 0.36 -24.33
N ASP A 112 8.57 -0.82 -24.36
CA ASP A 112 7.85 -2.07 -24.63
C ASP A 112 7.03 -2.47 -23.40
N ARG A 113 5.71 -2.23 -23.48
CA ARG A 113 4.79 -2.51 -22.38
C ARG A 113 4.66 -4.00 -22.02
N SER A 114 5.11 -4.92 -22.87
CA SER A 114 5.07 -6.36 -22.55
C SER A 114 5.96 -6.72 -21.35
N HIS A 115 6.91 -5.85 -21.02
CA HIS A 115 7.80 -5.97 -19.87
C HIS A 115 7.49 -4.97 -18.75
N LEU A 116 6.34 -4.27 -18.81
CA LEU A 116 5.97 -3.25 -17.84
C LEU A 116 4.71 -3.62 -17.07
N SER A 117 4.75 -3.46 -15.76
CA SER A 117 3.59 -3.63 -14.89
C SER A 117 3.44 -2.45 -13.95
N ALA A 118 2.18 -2.08 -13.68
CA ALA A 118 1.84 -1.15 -12.62
C ALA A 118 1.74 -1.95 -11.32
N VAL A 119 2.58 -1.59 -10.35
CA VAL A 119 2.70 -2.32 -9.10
C VAL A 119 1.64 -1.87 -8.09
N GLN A 120 1.18 -2.81 -7.26
CA GLN A 120 0.07 -2.69 -6.33
C GLN A 120 0.36 -3.38 -4.99
N THR A 121 -0.43 -3.04 -3.97
CA THR A 121 -0.37 -3.66 -2.64
C THR A 121 -1.29 -4.85 -2.46
N PRO A 122 -0.99 -5.85 -1.61
CA PRO A 122 0.13 -5.99 -0.69
C PRO A 122 1.39 -6.66 -1.30
N GLN A 123 2.50 -6.55 -0.57
CA GLN A 123 3.83 -7.13 -0.81
C GLN A 123 3.97 -8.17 0.24
N VAL A 124 4.80 -9.17 0.03
CA VAL A 124 5.13 -10.11 1.10
C VAL A 124 6.63 -10.32 1.09
N PHE A 125 7.25 -10.06 2.23
CA PHE A 125 8.69 -10.29 2.43
C PHE A 125 8.91 -11.17 3.65
N ARG A 126 10.07 -11.84 3.67
CA ARG A 126 10.61 -12.34 4.93
C ARG A 126 10.89 -11.13 5.83
N TYR A 127 10.43 -11.20 7.08
CA TYR A 127 10.58 -10.08 8.02
C TYR A 127 12.04 -9.66 8.17
N GLU A 128 12.94 -10.63 8.38
CA GLU A 128 14.37 -10.37 8.58
C GLU A 128 15.00 -9.64 7.39
N LEU A 129 14.65 -10.07 6.17
CA LEU A 129 15.14 -9.45 4.94
C LEU A 129 14.68 -7.99 4.84
N LEU A 130 13.39 -7.74 5.06
CA LEU A 130 12.85 -6.38 4.97
C LEU A 130 13.41 -5.48 6.07
N MET A 131 13.51 -5.99 7.30
CA MET A 131 14.12 -5.26 8.41
C MET A 131 15.60 -4.95 8.14
N ARG A 132 16.35 -5.88 7.54
CA ARG A 132 17.73 -5.64 7.09
C ARG A 132 17.78 -4.51 6.06
N ALA A 133 16.91 -4.54 5.06
CA ALA A 133 16.82 -3.49 4.03
C ALA A 133 16.58 -2.10 4.66
N HIS A 134 15.65 -1.98 5.62
CA HIS A 134 15.42 -0.72 6.33
C HIS A 134 16.57 -0.24 7.22
N ARG A 135 17.51 -1.11 7.60
CA ARG A 135 18.69 -0.75 8.40
C ARG A 135 19.87 -0.33 7.53
N GLU A 136 20.04 -0.98 6.39
CA GLU A 136 21.23 -0.83 5.54
C GLU A 136 21.03 0.19 4.41
N VAL A 137 19.82 0.33 3.87
CA VAL A 137 19.52 1.28 2.79
C VAL A 137 19.09 2.61 3.40
N THR A 138 19.87 3.67 3.11
CA THR A 138 19.67 5.00 3.70
C THR A 138 19.14 6.03 2.70
N GLU A 139 19.37 5.74 1.42
CA GLU A 139 18.86 6.44 0.25
C GLU A 139 17.33 6.52 0.31
N ASP A 140 16.78 7.57 -0.29
CA ASP A 140 15.33 7.73 -0.40
C ASP A 140 14.85 6.94 -1.62
N VAL A 141 14.11 5.86 -1.37
CA VAL A 141 13.54 5.02 -2.42
C VAL A 141 12.02 5.08 -2.42
N THR A 142 11.41 4.70 -3.56
CA THR A 142 9.97 4.88 -3.79
C THR A 142 9.10 3.85 -3.06
N ASP A 143 9.63 2.66 -2.81
CA ASP A 143 8.93 1.53 -2.23
C ASP A 143 9.89 0.57 -1.50
N ASP A 144 9.32 -0.41 -0.80
CA ASP A 144 10.06 -1.36 0.03
C ASP A 144 10.77 -2.45 -0.81
N ALA A 145 10.32 -2.70 -2.04
CA ALA A 145 11.01 -3.62 -2.96
C ALA A 145 12.32 -3.01 -3.46
N ALA A 146 12.33 -1.71 -3.77
CA ALA A 146 13.55 -0.99 -4.14
C ALA A 146 14.63 -1.06 -3.05
N MET A 147 14.24 -1.07 -1.76
CA MET A 147 15.19 -1.29 -0.67
C MET A 147 15.77 -2.71 -0.70
N VAL A 148 14.93 -3.72 -0.95
CA VAL A 148 15.37 -5.12 -1.07
C VAL A 148 16.27 -5.33 -2.30
N GLU A 149 15.93 -4.73 -3.44
CA GLU A 149 16.73 -4.75 -4.67
C GLU A 149 18.09 -4.08 -4.49
N ALA A 150 18.16 -2.98 -3.72
CA ALA A 150 19.42 -2.31 -3.39
C ALA A 150 20.38 -3.20 -2.58
N LEU A 151 19.86 -4.22 -1.86
CA LEU A 151 20.68 -5.26 -1.22
C LEU A 151 21.16 -6.36 -2.19
N GLY A 152 20.84 -6.26 -3.48
CA GLY A 152 21.13 -7.29 -4.48
C GLY A 152 20.17 -8.48 -4.46
N GLU A 153 19.07 -8.38 -3.71
CA GLU A 153 18.07 -9.43 -3.60
C GLU A 153 17.05 -9.34 -4.74
N ARG A 154 16.39 -10.46 -5.04
CA ARG A 154 15.39 -10.51 -6.13
C ARG A 154 13.98 -10.39 -5.57
N VAL A 155 13.20 -9.49 -6.15
CA VAL A 155 11.76 -9.36 -5.90
C VAL A 155 10.98 -10.01 -7.05
N ARG A 156 9.86 -10.66 -6.73
CA ARG A 156 8.96 -11.26 -7.73
C ARG A 156 7.58 -10.66 -7.61
N LEU A 157 6.98 -10.40 -8.77
CA LEU A 157 5.60 -9.97 -8.89
C LEU A 157 4.67 -11.19 -8.89
N PHE A 158 3.48 -11.01 -8.32
CA PHE A 158 2.35 -11.90 -8.48
C PHE A 158 1.17 -11.15 -9.11
N GLU A 159 0.21 -11.91 -9.64
CA GLU A 159 -0.91 -11.32 -10.38
C GLU A 159 -1.77 -10.44 -9.47
N GLY A 160 -1.89 -9.16 -9.83
CA GLY A 160 -2.75 -8.20 -9.18
C GLY A 160 -4.13 -8.12 -9.81
N SER A 161 -4.92 -7.13 -9.38
CA SER A 161 -6.26 -6.89 -9.92
C SER A 161 -6.41 -5.44 -10.30
N ARG A 162 -6.97 -5.15 -11.48
CA ARG A 162 -7.28 -3.77 -11.88
C ARG A 162 -8.27 -3.08 -10.93
N ALA A 163 -9.04 -3.85 -10.17
CA ALA A 163 -9.94 -3.32 -9.15
C ALA A 163 -9.21 -2.89 -7.86
N ASN A 164 -7.92 -3.21 -7.70
CA ASN A 164 -7.09 -2.81 -6.57
C ASN A 164 -6.48 -1.42 -6.80
N VAL A 165 -7.36 -0.42 -6.84
CA VAL A 165 -7.01 0.96 -7.23
C VAL A 165 -6.36 1.69 -6.05
N LYS A 166 -5.24 2.36 -6.32
CA LYS A 166 -4.64 3.32 -5.39
C LYS A 166 -5.38 4.64 -5.49
N VAL A 167 -6.11 5.02 -4.44
CA VAL A 167 -6.82 6.31 -4.41
C VAL A 167 -5.84 7.46 -4.18
N THR A 168 -5.67 8.31 -5.19
CA THR A 168 -4.78 9.48 -5.21
C THR A 168 -5.48 10.78 -5.65
N THR A 169 -6.53 10.66 -6.45
CA THR A 169 -7.34 11.76 -6.98
C THR A 169 -8.81 11.59 -6.61
N VAL A 170 -9.64 12.60 -6.90
CA VAL A 170 -11.09 12.48 -6.75
C VAL A 170 -11.70 11.54 -7.78
N ALA A 171 -11.18 11.49 -9.01
CA ALA A 171 -11.61 10.49 -9.99
C ALA A 171 -11.37 9.06 -9.47
N ASP A 172 -10.28 8.84 -8.71
CA ASP A 172 -10.02 7.54 -8.11
C ASP A 172 -11.04 7.19 -7.01
N LEU A 173 -11.60 8.18 -6.31
CA LEU A 173 -12.66 7.96 -5.32
C LEU A 173 -13.95 7.49 -6.00
N GLU A 174 -14.32 8.12 -7.11
CA GLU A 174 -15.49 7.74 -7.90
C GLU A 174 -15.33 6.33 -8.46
N LEU A 175 -14.14 6.01 -8.99
CA LEU A 175 -13.81 4.67 -9.46
C LEU A 175 -13.87 3.64 -8.32
N ALA A 176 -13.28 3.95 -7.16
CA ALA A 176 -13.33 3.07 -5.99
C ALA A 176 -14.77 2.83 -5.53
N ALA A 177 -15.62 3.86 -5.52
CA ALA A 177 -17.04 3.74 -5.18
C ALA A 177 -17.76 2.78 -6.12
N ALA A 178 -17.61 2.97 -7.43
CA ALA A 178 -18.24 2.13 -8.44
C ALA A 178 -17.79 0.66 -8.32
N LEU A 179 -16.49 0.42 -8.13
CA LEU A 179 -15.94 -0.93 -7.95
C LEU A 179 -16.45 -1.61 -6.68
N LEU A 180 -16.60 -0.86 -5.58
CA LEU A 180 -17.12 -1.39 -4.31
C LEU A 180 -18.61 -1.72 -4.39
N ILE A 181 -19.41 -0.87 -5.04
CA ILE A 181 -20.85 -1.12 -5.25
C ILE A 181 -21.05 -2.36 -6.13
N ALA A 182 -20.33 -2.45 -7.25
CA ALA A 182 -20.43 -3.60 -8.16
C ALA A 182 -20.08 -4.94 -7.49
N ARG A 183 -19.18 -4.95 -6.49
CA ARG A 183 -18.86 -6.16 -5.72
C ARG A 183 -20.00 -6.63 -4.83
N VAL A 184 -20.83 -5.71 -4.32
CA VAL A 184 -21.98 -6.04 -3.47
C VAL A 184 -23.14 -6.58 -4.30
N GLU A 185 -23.30 -6.12 -5.54
CA GLU A 185 -24.39 -6.57 -6.43
C GLU A 185 -24.16 -7.98 -7.03
N VAL A 186 -22.92 -8.48 -6.98
CA VAL A 186 -22.53 -9.79 -7.57
C VAL A 186 -22.34 -10.87 -6.50
N ALA A 187 -22.35 -10.52 -5.21
CA ALA A 187 -22.20 -11.42 -4.07
C ALA A 187 -23.56 -11.82 -3.46
#